data_AF-A0A418GS09-F1
#
_entry.id   AF-A0A418GS09-F1
#
_cell.length_a   1.000
_cell.length_b   1.000
_cell.length_c   1.000
_cell.angle_alpha   90.00
_cell.angle_beta   90.00
_cell.angle_gamma   90.00
#
_symmetry.space_group_name_H-M   'P 1'
#
loop_
_entity.id
_entity.type
_entity.pdbx_description
1 polymer ?
#
loop_
_entity_poly.entity_id
_entity_poly.type
_entity_poly.pdbx_seq_one_letter_code
_entity_poly.pdbx_strand_id
1 'polypeptide(L)'
;RVKQQFATMGERRRFWEKLFVNDRLAQSLANNDQKAITETTEQLINEPLDHRGEVVLVGAGPGDAGLLTLKGLQQIQQADVVVYDRLVSDDIMNLIRRDADRVFVGKRAGYHCVPQEEINQILLREAQKGKRVVRLKGGDPFIFGRGGEELETLCNAGIPFSVVPGITAASGCSAYSGIPLTHRDYAQSVRLITGHLKT
;
A
#
# COMPACT_ATOMS: atom_id res chain seq x y z
N ARG A 1 -3.76 -14.81 26.58
CA ARG A 1 -2.54 -15.32 25.91
C ARG A 1 -2.06 -14.37 24.81
N VAL A 2 -2.76 -14.20 23.67
CA VAL A 2 -2.33 -13.25 22.60
C VAL A 2 -2.07 -11.82 23.11
N LYS A 3 -2.99 -11.24 23.90
CA LYS A 3 -2.82 -9.91 24.52
C LYS A 3 -1.69 -9.84 25.57
N GLN A 4 -1.25 -10.98 26.11
CA GLN A 4 -0.15 -11.05 27.07
C GLN A 4 1.20 -11.19 26.35
N GLN A 5 1.23 -11.86 25.20
CA GLN A 5 2.43 -12.08 24.39
C GLN A 5 2.78 -10.87 23.51
N PHE A 6 1.78 -10.21 22.93
CA PHE A 6 1.98 -9.10 21.98
C PHE A 6 1.49 -7.78 22.56
N ALA A 7 2.44 -6.90 22.89
CA ALA A 7 2.17 -5.66 23.61
C ALA A 7 1.40 -4.66 22.74
N THR A 8 1.78 -4.53 21.47
CA THR A 8 1.18 -3.52 20.56
C THR A 8 -0.04 -4.06 19.83
N MET A 9 -0.92 -3.15 19.40
CA MET A 9 -2.05 -3.49 18.51
C MET A 9 -1.57 -4.01 17.15
N GLY A 10 -0.46 -3.48 16.62
CA GLY A 10 0.13 -3.90 15.34
C GLY A 10 0.61 -5.35 15.36
N GLU A 11 1.36 -5.74 16.39
CA GLU A 11 1.81 -7.13 16.58
C GLU A 11 0.62 -8.08 16.71
N ARG A 12 -0.39 -7.70 17.49
CA ARG A 12 -1.63 -8.50 17.63
C ARG A 12 -2.35 -8.68 16.30
N ARG A 13 -2.45 -7.64 15.48
CA ARG A 13 -3.06 -7.72 14.14
C ARG A 13 -2.26 -8.67 13.24
N ARG A 14 -0.93 -8.54 13.18
CA ARG A 14 -0.07 -9.42 12.38
C ARG A 14 -0.17 -10.87 12.79
N PHE A 15 -0.23 -11.13 14.08
CA PHE A 15 -0.51 -12.46 14.60
C PHE A 15 -1.84 -13.00 14.04
N TRP A 16 -2.92 -12.22 14.11
CA TRP A 16 -4.21 -12.63 13.58
C TRP A 16 -4.19 -12.84 12.07
N GLU A 17 -3.55 -11.95 11.30
CA GLU A 17 -3.38 -12.11 9.85
C GLU A 17 -2.63 -13.41 9.52
N LYS A 18 -1.50 -13.67 10.18
CA LYS A 18 -0.72 -14.92 10.02
C LYS A 18 -1.55 -16.15 10.39
N LEU A 19 -2.37 -16.05 11.45
CA LEU A 19 -3.22 -17.13 11.92
C LEU A 19 -4.36 -17.43 10.94
N PHE A 20 -5.02 -16.40 10.38
CA PHE A 20 -6.14 -16.58 9.46
C PHE A 20 -5.71 -17.10 8.08
N VAL A 21 -4.45 -16.90 7.69
CA VAL A 21 -3.90 -17.39 6.41
C VAL A 21 -3.22 -18.78 6.58
N ASN A 22 -3.22 -19.36 7.79
CA ASN A 22 -2.56 -20.64 8.04
C ASN A 22 -3.43 -21.83 7.61
N ASP A 23 -3.14 -22.40 6.42
CA ASP A 23 -3.87 -23.54 5.86
C ASP A 23 -3.85 -24.80 6.75
N ARG A 24 -2.75 -25.03 7.47
CA ARG A 24 -2.60 -26.19 8.37
C ARG A 24 -3.57 -26.09 9.54
N LEU A 25 -3.70 -24.90 10.14
CA LEU A 25 -4.67 -24.64 11.20
C LEU A 25 -6.10 -24.78 10.69
N ALA A 26 -6.41 -24.23 9.51
CA ALA A 26 -7.72 -24.34 8.88
C ALA A 26 -8.11 -25.81 8.63
N GLN A 27 -7.16 -26.63 8.16
CA GLN A 27 -7.36 -28.06 7.93
C GLN A 27 -7.56 -28.84 9.23
N SER A 28 -6.78 -28.57 10.28
CA SER A 28 -6.94 -29.21 11.59
C SER A 28 -8.29 -28.88 12.23
N LEU A 29 -8.78 -27.65 12.05
CA LEU A 29 -10.15 -27.24 12.45
C LEU A 29 -11.22 -28.02 11.69
N ALA A 30 -11.09 -28.15 10.37
CA ALA A 30 -12.04 -28.91 9.55
C ALA A 30 -12.08 -30.40 9.92
N ASN A 31 -10.93 -30.97 10.33
CA ASN A 31 -10.80 -32.37 10.70
C ASN A 31 -11.15 -32.66 12.18
N ASN A 32 -11.53 -31.65 12.98
CA ASN A 32 -11.76 -31.77 14.42
C ASN A 32 -10.58 -32.39 15.21
N ASP A 33 -9.35 -32.22 14.72
CA ASP A 33 -8.15 -32.73 15.38
C ASP A 33 -7.70 -31.76 16.49
N GLN A 34 -8.23 -31.96 17.70
CA GLN A 34 -7.94 -31.11 18.85
C GLN A 34 -6.44 -31.03 19.20
N LYS A 35 -5.69 -32.11 18.95
CA LYS A 35 -4.26 -32.16 19.26
C LYS A 35 -3.50 -31.28 18.27
N ALA A 36 -3.75 -31.45 16.96
CA ALA A 36 -3.12 -30.64 15.93
C ALA A 36 -3.51 -29.15 16.02
N ILE A 37 -4.77 -28.84 16.39
CA ILE A 37 -5.21 -27.46 16.65
C ILE A 37 -4.37 -26.84 17.77
N THR A 38 -4.21 -27.54 18.88
CA THR A 38 -3.47 -27.02 20.05
C THR A 38 -2.00 -26.82 19.72
N GLU A 39 -1.36 -27.83 19.12
CA GLU A 39 0.06 -27.77 18.74
C GLU A 39 0.34 -26.64 17.72
N THR A 40 -0.48 -26.52 16.69
CA THR A 40 -0.31 -25.49 15.64
C THR A 40 -0.56 -24.09 16.22
N THR A 41 -1.53 -23.94 17.11
CA THR A 41 -1.82 -22.65 17.77
C THR A 41 -0.67 -22.23 18.69
N GLU A 42 -0.11 -23.16 19.48
CA GLU A 42 1.05 -22.89 20.34
C GLU A 42 2.28 -22.51 19.51
N GLN A 43 2.52 -23.20 18.39
CA GLN A 43 3.61 -22.86 17.50
C GLN A 43 3.46 -21.43 16.97
N LEU A 44 2.29 -21.05 16.47
CA LEU A 44 2.05 -19.70 15.94
C LEU A 44 2.16 -18.59 16.98
N ILE A 45 1.83 -18.87 18.26
CA ILE A 45 1.97 -17.90 19.36
C ILE A 45 3.45 -17.71 19.74
N ASN A 46 4.24 -18.78 19.69
CA ASN A 46 5.64 -18.78 20.14
C ASN A 46 6.63 -18.45 19.02
N GLU A 47 6.23 -18.57 17.77
CA GLU A 47 7.07 -18.20 16.63
C GLU A 47 7.32 -16.68 16.63
N PRO A 48 8.57 -16.23 16.41
CA PRO A 48 8.87 -14.82 16.30
C PRO A 48 8.00 -14.21 15.19
N LEU A 49 7.23 -13.18 15.53
CA LEU A 49 6.64 -12.33 14.51
C LEU A 49 7.77 -11.62 13.78
N ASP A 50 7.72 -11.60 12.45
CA ASP A 50 8.67 -10.78 11.71
C ASP A 50 8.42 -9.32 12.09
N HIS A 51 9.41 -8.74 12.78
CA HIS A 51 9.34 -7.36 13.25
C HIS A 51 9.55 -6.39 12.10
N ARG A 52 9.93 -6.86 10.92
CA ARG A 52 10.08 -5.99 9.74
C ARG A 52 8.70 -5.60 9.24
N GLY A 53 8.55 -4.30 8.99
CA GLY A 53 7.40 -3.76 8.31
C GLY A 53 7.47 -4.06 6.83
N GLU A 54 6.39 -3.74 6.13
CA GLU A 54 6.32 -3.83 4.69
C GLU A 54 5.87 -2.49 4.13
N VAL A 55 6.20 -2.25 2.86
CA VAL A 55 5.72 -1.08 2.13
C VAL A 55 4.86 -1.51 0.96
N VAL A 56 3.66 -0.94 0.83
CA VAL A 56 2.80 -1.16 -0.32
C VAL A 56 2.61 0.14 -1.07
N LEU A 57 3.07 0.20 -2.32
CA LEU A 57 2.75 1.30 -3.22
C LEU A 57 1.35 1.08 -3.79
N VAL A 58 0.45 2.03 -3.57
CA VAL A 58 -0.95 1.93 -4.01
C VAL A 58 -1.27 3.10 -4.93
N GLY A 59 -1.73 2.77 -6.14
CA GLY A 59 -2.32 3.74 -7.04
C GLY A 59 -3.72 4.14 -6.59
N ALA A 60 -3.89 5.41 -6.26
CA ALA A 60 -5.15 5.97 -5.80
C ALA A 60 -6.17 6.15 -6.94
N GLY A 61 -5.73 6.14 -8.19
CA GLY A 61 -6.58 6.57 -9.30
C GLY A 61 -6.55 8.10 -9.51
N PRO A 62 -7.29 8.63 -10.48
CA PRO A 62 -7.20 10.02 -10.90
C PRO A 62 -7.94 11.01 -9.97
N GLY A 63 -8.72 10.52 -8.99
CA GLY A 63 -9.41 11.34 -8.00
C GLY A 63 -10.70 10.71 -7.49
N ASP A 64 -11.54 10.16 -8.36
CA ASP A 64 -12.77 9.49 -7.92
C ASP A 64 -12.44 8.25 -7.07
N ALA A 65 -12.99 8.21 -5.85
CA ALA A 65 -12.80 7.10 -4.92
C ALA A 65 -13.35 5.75 -5.45
N GLY A 66 -14.34 5.78 -6.34
CA GLY A 66 -14.85 4.60 -7.03
C GLY A 66 -13.87 3.98 -8.03
N LEU A 67 -12.81 4.71 -8.41
CA LEU A 67 -11.73 4.20 -9.26
C LEU A 67 -10.56 3.59 -8.45
N LEU A 68 -10.62 3.63 -7.12
CA LEU A 68 -9.70 2.90 -6.27
C LEU A 68 -9.94 1.40 -6.42
N THR A 69 -8.87 0.63 -6.65
CA THR A 69 -9.01 -0.83 -6.78
C THR A 69 -9.43 -1.46 -5.45
N LEU A 70 -10.15 -2.59 -5.50
CA LEU A 70 -10.52 -3.34 -4.29
C LEU A 70 -9.30 -3.71 -3.44
N LYS A 71 -8.20 -4.12 -4.09
CA LYS A 71 -6.94 -4.40 -3.41
C LYS A 71 -6.39 -3.12 -2.76
N GLY A 72 -6.41 -1.97 -3.46
CA GLY A 72 -5.97 -0.69 -2.91
C GLY A 72 -6.75 -0.29 -1.65
N LEU A 73 -8.07 -0.43 -1.68
CA LEU A 73 -8.95 -0.20 -0.52
C LEU A 73 -8.59 -1.11 0.66
N GLN A 74 -8.37 -2.40 0.40
CA GLN A 74 -7.95 -3.35 1.45
C GLN A 74 -6.61 -2.94 2.08
N GLN A 75 -5.65 -2.49 1.27
CA GLN A 75 -4.33 -2.07 1.77
C GLN A 75 -4.43 -0.82 2.65
N ILE A 76 -5.16 0.22 2.24
CA ILE A 76 -5.30 1.46 3.04
C ILE A 76 -6.10 1.24 4.34
N GLN A 77 -6.97 0.22 4.37
CA GLN A 77 -7.69 -0.17 5.59
C GLN A 77 -6.82 -0.98 6.56
N GLN A 78 -5.74 -1.59 6.10
CA GLN A 78 -4.83 -2.39 6.93
C GLN A 78 -3.56 -1.62 7.32
N ALA A 79 -3.27 -0.50 6.66
CA ALA A 79 -2.11 0.34 6.89
C ALA A 79 -2.01 0.87 8.33
N ASP A 80 -0.81 0.85 8.91
CA ASP A 80 -0.50 1.56 10.15
C ASP A 80 -0.08 3.00 9.88
N VAL A 81 0.58 3.23 8.73
CA VAL A 81 0.97 4.56 8.25
C VAL A 81 0.59 4.68 6.79
N VAL A 82 -0.04 5.79 6.41
CA VAL A 82 -0.28 6.17 5.02
C VAL A 82 0.54 7.41 4.67
N VAL A 83 1.49 7.24 3.75
CA VAL A 83 2.30 8.31 3.18
C VAL A 83 1.69 8.72 1.84
N TYR A 84 1.19 9.95 1.73
CA TYR A 84 0.42 10.42 0.57
C TYR A 84 0.89 11.79 0.08
N ASP A 85 0.69 12.04 -1.21
CA ASP A 85 0.96 13.34 -1.82
C ASP A 85 -0.32 14.08 -2.20
N ARG A 86 -0.15 15.29 -2.73
CA ARG A 86 -1.25 16.21 -3.06
C ARG A 86 -2.21 15.67 -4.14
N LEU A 87 -1.80 14.71 -4.96
CA LEU A 87 -2.64 14.20 -6.05
C LEU A 87 -3.67 13.17 -5.56
N VAL A 88 -3.59 12.76 -4.30
CA VAL A 88 -4.61 11.91 -3.68
C VAL A 88 -5.77 12.80 -3.23
N SER A 89 -6.98 12.49 -3.71
CA SER A 89 -8.22 13.20 -3.39
C SER A 89 -8.64 13.01 -1.93
N ASP A 90 -9.37 13.99 -1.37
CA ASP A 90 -9.96 13.88 -0.04
C ASP A 90 -10.94 12.70 0.11
N ASP A 91 -11.69 12.35 -0.95
CA ASP A 91 -12.63 11.22 -0.93
C ASP A 91 -11.92 9.89 -0.65
N ILE A 92 -10.75 9.66 -1.26
CA ILE A 92 -9.89 8.50 -0.96
C ILE A 92 -9.30 8.60 0.44
N MET A 93 -8.89 9.79 0.88
CA MET A 93 -8.36 10.00 2.23
C MET A 93 -9.38 9.68 3.32
N ASN A 94 -10.67 9.83 3.03
CA ASN A 94 -11.78 9.47 3.92
C ASN A 94 -11.97 7.94 4.06
N LEU A 95 -11.44 7.14 3.14
CA LEU A 95 -11.47 5.67 3.19
C LEU A 95 -10.34 5.06 4.04
N ILE A 96 -9.33 5.86 4.38
CA ILE A 96 -8.19 5.42 5.20
C ILE A 96 -8.66 5.09 6.62
N ARG A 97 -8.09 4.02 7.18
CA ARG A 97 -8.32 3.62 8.57
C ARG A 97 -8.17 4.81 9.53
N ARG A 98 -9.11 4.97 10.47
CA ARG A 98 -9.17 6.16 11.36
C ARG A 98 -7.97 6.29 12.31
N ASP A 99 -7.40 5.17 12.71
CA ASP A 99 -6.24 5.04 13.61
C ASP A 99 -4.91 4.89 12.86
N ALA A 100 -4.88 5.03 11.54
CA ALA A 100 -3.62 5.05 10.79
C ALA A 100 -2.97 6.44 10.86
N ASP A 101 -1.66 6.47 11.09
CA ASP A 101 -0.87 7.70 10.99
C ASP A 101 -0.89 8.20 9.53
N ARG A 102 -1.04 9.51 9.32
CA ARG A 102 -1.08 10.11 7.97
C ARG A 102 0.11 11.05 7.79
N VAL A 103 0.95 10.77 6.81
CA VAL A 103 2.14 11.57 6.49
C VAL A 103 1.99 12.21 5.13
N PHE A 104 1.83 13.52 5.09
CA PHE A 104 1.74 14.28 3.85
C PHE A 104 3.15 14.63 3.33
N VAL A 105 3.44 14.25 2.09
CA VAL A 105 4.74 14.51 1.42
C VAL A 105 4.61 15.39 0.15
N GLY A 106 3.42 15.95 -0.09
CA GLY A 106 3.18 16.81 -1.25
C GLY A 106 3.68 18.25 -1.09
N LYS A 107 3.77 18.98 -2.20
CA LYS A 107 4.01 20.44 -2.18
C LYS A 107 2.80 21.15 -1.57
N ARG A 108 3.01 21.94 -0.50
CA ARG A 108 2.04 22.93 -0.01
C ARG A 108 2.54 24.31 -0.46
N ALA A 109 1.64 25.17 -0.96
CA ALA A 109 2.03 26.54 -1.31
C ALA A 109 2.67 27.22 -0.10
N GLY A 110 3.92 27.67 -0.23
CA GLY A 110 4.71 28.26 0.86
C GLY A 110 5.66 27.31 1.62
N TYR A 111 5.68 26.00 1.32
CA TYR A 111 6.60 25.03 1.93
C TYR A 111 7.62 24.49 0.92
N HIS A 112 8.87 24.34 1.39
CA HIS A 112 9.96 23.72 0.64
C HIS A 112 9.56 22.30 0.19
N CYS A 113 9.90 21.95 -1.05
CA CYS A 113 9.63 20.63 -1.61
C CYS A 113 10.31 19.56 -0.76
N VAL A 114 9.56 18.59 -0.23
CA VAL A 114 10.17 17.38 0.36
C VAL A 114 10.96 16.70 -0.74
N PRO A 115 12.30 16.59 -0.63
CA PRO A 115 13.11 15.91 -1.62
C PRO A 115 12.68 14.44 -1.73
N GLN A 116 12.79 13.85 -2.91
CA GLN A 116 12.42 12.44 -3.11
C GLN A 116 13.15 11.50 -2.14
N GLU A 117 14.43 11.79 -1.88
CA GLU A 117 15.23 11.03 -0.93
C GLU A 117 14.61 11.02 0.47
N GLU A 118 14.06 12.15 0.92
CA GLU A 118 13.41 12.24 2.24
C GLU A 118 12.13 11.38 2.29
N ILE A 119 11.36 11.33 1.20
CA ILE A 119 10.20 10.44 1.06
C ILE A 119 10.65 8.98 1.17
N ASN A 120 11.71 8.60 0.46
CA ASN A 120 12.27 7.25 0.48
C ASN A 120 12.70 6.87 1.91
N GLN A 121 13.37 7.79 2.62
CA GLN A 121 13.78 7.59 4.01
C GLN A 121 12.61 7.49 4.99
N ILE A 122 11.50 8.22 4.77
CA ILE A 122 10.29 8.08 5.57
C ILE A 122 9.71 6.67 5.43
N LEU A 123 9.56 6.18 4.19
CA LEU A 123 9.05 4.84 3.92
C LEU A 123 9.92 3.76 4.57
N LEU A 124 11.24 3.87 4.36
CA LEU A 124 12.22 2.96 4.93
C LEU A 124 12.17 2.96 6.46
N ARG A 125 12.19 4.13 7.09
CA ARG A 125 12.21 4.27 8.55
C ARG A 125 10.94 3.73 9.20
N GLU A 126 9.77 4.03 8.65
CA GLU A 126 8.50 3.52 9.21
C GLU A 126 8.38 2.00 9.03
N ALA A 127 8.85 1.45 7.91
CA ALA A 127 8.90 0.01 7.72
C ALA A 127 9.91 -0.67 8.67
N GLN A 128 11.08 -0.07 8.90
CA GLN A 128 12.08 -0.57 9.87
C GLN A 128 11.58 -0.57 11.31
N LYS A 129 10.66 0.34 11.66
CA LYS A 129 9.94 0.31 12.96
C LYS A 129 8.92 -0.83 13.05
N GLY A 130 8.80 -1.67 12.03
CA GLY A 130 7.84 -2.74 12.01
C GLY A 130 6.42 -2.27 11.74
N LYS A 131 6.21 -1.17 11.00
CA LYS A 131 4.86 -0.74 10.62
C LYS A 131 4.48 -1.23 9.23
N ARG A 132 3.18 -1.43 8.99
CA ARG A 132 2.65 -1.62 7.64
C ARG A 132 2.44 -0.27 6.97
N VAL A 133 3.31 0.06 6.02
CA VAL A 133 3.34 1.39 5.39
C VAL A 133 2.66 1.32 4.03
N VAL A 134 1.71 2.22 3.77
CA VAL A 134 1.14 2.40 2.44
C VAL A 134 1.63 3.72 1.85
N ARG A 135 2.31 3.66 0.70
CA ARG A 135 2.63 4.83 -0.12
C ARG A 135 1.50 5.03 -1.13
N LEU A 136 0.58 5.94 -0.82
CA LEU A 136 -0.58 6.24 -1.65
C LEU A 136 -0.21 7.33 -2.66
N LYS A 137 -0.34 7.02 -3.96
CA LYS A 137 0.12 7.86 -5.07
C LYS A 137 -1.04 8.16 -6.00
N GLY A 138 -1.18 9.40 -6.45
CA GLY A 138 -2.19 9.76 -7.46
C GLY A 138 -1.99 9.00 -8.77
N GLY A 139 -3.08 8.54 -9.39
CA GLY A 139 -3.04 7.76 -10.62
C GLY A 139 -2.47 6.35 -10.41
N ASP A 140 -1.45 6.01 -11.20
CA ASP A 140 -0.73 4.74 -11.12
C ASP A 140 0.70 4.94 -10.58
N PRO A 141 1.23 4.06 -9.69
CA PRO A 141 2.54 4.24 -9.09
C PRO A 141 3.72 4.33 -10.08
N PHE A 142 3.60 3.70 -11.25
CA PHE A 142 4.69 3.55 -12.22
C PHE A 142 4.51 4.37 -13.50
N ILE A 143 3.35 4.98 -13.72
CA ILE A 143 3.15 5.92 -14.83
C ILE A 143 3.46 7.34 -14.34
N PHE A 144 4.70 7.80 -14.59
CA PHE A 144 5.23 9.11 -14.15
C PHE A 144 5.17 9.35 -12.63
N GLY A 145 4.95 8.31 -11.83
CA GLY A 145 4.80 8.40 -10.39
C GLY A 145 6.11 8.30 -9.59
N ARG A 146 7.25 8.01 -10.23
CA ARG A 146 8.55 7.75 -9.55
C ARG A 146 8.53 6.56 -8.58
N GLY A 147 7.55 5.67 -8.67
CA GLY A 147 7.45 4.51 -7.76
C GLY A 147 8.68 3.58 -7.81
N GLY A 148 9.39 3.52 -8.93
CA GLY A 148 10.62 2.73 -9.05
C GLY A 148 11.75 3.21 -8.12
N GLU A 149 11.96 4.53 -8.01
CA GLU A 149 12.99 5.12 -7.13
C GLU A 149 12.71 4.82 -5.65
N GLU A 150 11.43 4.86 -5.26
CA GLU A 150 10.98 4.53 -3.90
C GLU A 150 11.25 3.04 -3.58
N LEU A 151 10.98 2.13 -4.52
CA LEU A 151 11.18 0.69 -4.33
C LEU A 151 12.64 0.26 -4.35
N GLU A 152 13.49 0.91 -5.15
CA GLU A 152 14.93 0.62 -5.19
C GLU A 152 15.56 0.81 -3.81
N THR A 153 15.19 1.90 -3.11
CA THR A 153 15.65 2.17 -1.75
C THR A 153 15.25 1.05 -0.77
N LEU A 154 14.02 0.54 -0.90
CA LEU A 154 13.49 -0.53 -0.04
C LEU A 154 14.13 -1.88 -0.34
N CYS A 155 14.39 -2.16 -1.62
CA CYS A 155 15.07 -3.37 -2.07
C CYS A 155 16.50 -3.43 -1.48
N ASN A 156 17.25 -2.33 -1.58
CA ASN A 156 18.60 -2.21 -1.03
C ASN A 156 18.65 -2.40 0.50
N ALA A 157 17.57 -2.05 1.20
CA ALA A 157 17.44 -2.21 2.65
C ALA A 157 16.83 -3.56 3.09
N GLY A 158 16.45 -4.43 2.15
CA GLY A 158 15.81 -5.71 2.44
C GLY A 158 14.44 -5.58 3.13
N ILE A 159 13.69 -4.52 2.80
CA ILE A 159 12.31 -4.31 3.24
C ILE A 159 11.35 -4.97 2.25
N PRO A 160 10.43 -5.86 2.71
CA PRO A 160 9.39 -6.40 1.86
C PRO A 160 8.52 -5.29 1.26
N PHE A 161 8.25 -5.38 -0.03
CA PHE A 161 7.35 -4.45 -0.70
C PHE A 161 6.46 -5.11 -1.73
N SER A 162 5.33 -4.46 -2.02
CA SER A 162 4.47 -4.83 -3.13
C SER A 162 3.84 -3.59 -3.78
N VAL A 163 3.25 -3.80 -4.96
CA VAL A 163 2.61 -2.73 -5.74
C VAL A 163 1.19 -3.12 -6.06
N VAL A 164 0.28 -2.18 -5.84
CA VAL A 164 -1.09 -2.24 -6.30
C VAL A 164 -1.25 -1.18 -7.39
N PRO A 165 -1.45 -1.58 -8.66
CA PRO A 165 -1.63 -0.63 -9.75
C PRO A 165 -2.91 0.18 -9.55
N GLY A 166 -2.93 1.37 -10.15
CA GLY A 166 -4.07 2.28 -10.11
C GLY A 166 -4.55 2.66 -11.51
N ILE A 167 -5.75 3.22 -11.58
CA ILE A 167 -6.24 3.81 -12.84
C ILE A 167 -5.42 5.08 -13.11
N THR A 168 -4.59 5.07 -14.15
CA THR A 168 -3.82 6.26 -14.54
C THR A 168 -4.72 7.38 -15.05
N ALA A 169 -4.24 8.63 -14.95
CA ALA A 169 -4.96 9.82 -15.40
C ALA A 169 -5.43 9.70 -16.87
N ALA A 170 -4.62 9.14 -17.76
CA ALA A 170 -4.99 8.98 -19.16
C ALA A 170 -6.27 8.14 -19.34
N SER A 171 -6.37 7.00 -18.66
CA SER A 171 -7.54 6.12 -18.72
C SER A 171 -8.77 6.77 -18.08
N GLY A 172 -8.59 7.39 -16.91
CA GLY A 172 -9.67 8.09 -16.20
C GLY A 172 -10.24 9.26 -17.00
N CYS A 173 -9.38 10.17 -17.45
CA CYS A 173 -9.79 11.32 -18.26
C CYS A 173 -10.47 10.88 -19.55
N SER A 174 -9.94 9.88 -20.26
CA SER A 174 -10.52 9.36 -21.49
C SER A 174 -11.97 8.90 -21.31
N ALA A 175 -12.24 8.09 -20.27
CA ALA A 175 -13.59 7.60 -19.99
C ALA A 175 -14.53 8.74 -19.57
N TYR A 176 -14.08 9.62 -18.67
CA TYR A 176 -14.93 10.67 -18.09
C TYR A 176 -15.17 11.85 -19.06
N SER A 177 -14.30 12.05 -20.05
CA SER A 177 -14.49 13.07 -21.09
C SER A 177 -15.20 12.55 -22.33
N GLY A 178 -15.51 11.25 -22.42
CA GLY A 178 -16.06 10.63 -23.62
C GLY A 178 -15.11 10.61 -24.81
N ILE A 179 -13.79 10.72 -24.58
CA ILE A 179 -12.76 10.71 -25.64
C ILE A 179 -11.97 9.40 -25.52
N PRO A 180 -12.30 8.35 -26.28
CA PRO A 180 -11.58 7.08 -26.18
C PRO A 180 -10.13 7.24 -26.65
N LEU A 181 -9.17 6.67 -25.90
CA LEU A 181 -7.74 6.73 -26.27
C LEU A 181 -7.46 6.08 -27.63
N THR A 182 -8.29 5.13 -28.04
CA THR A 182 -8.23 4.51 -29.36
C THR A 182 -9.62 4.38 -29.96
N HIS A 183 -9.67 4.47 -31.28
CA HIS A 183 -10.81 4.07 -32.08
C HIS A 183 -10.27 3.38 -33.33
N ARG A 184 -10.97 2.35 -33.80
CA ARG A 184 -10.51 1.43 -34.86
C ARG A 184 -9.88 2.16 -36.06
N ASP A 185 -10.55 3.22 -36.52
CA ASP A 185 -10.15 3.96 -37.71
C ASP A 185 -9.20 5.15 -37.44
N TYR A 186 -8.96 5.51 -36.17
CA TYR A 186 -8.24 6.74 -35.81
C TYR A 186 -6.86 6.50 -35.20
N ALA A 187 -6.65 5.42 -34.43
CA ALA A 187 -5.40 5.24 -33.69
C ALA A 187 -5.00 3.76 -33.56
N GLN A 188 -3.77 3.47 -33.98
CA GLN A 188 -3.09 2.18 -33.78
C GLN A 188 -2.11 2.19 -32.60
N SER A 189 -1.87 3.37 -32.01
CA SER A 189 -0.96 3.51 -30.87
C SER A 189 -1.43 4.61 -29.92
N VAL A 190 -1.09 4.45 -28.64
CA VAL A 190 -1.29 5.45 -27.59
C VAL A 190 0.07 5.77 -27.01
N ARG A 191 0.38 7.05 -26.82
CA ARG A 191 1.65 7.50 -26.24
C ARG A 191 1.38 8.40 -25.05
N LEU A 192 1.94 8.03 -23.91
CA LEU A 192 1.94 8.85 -22.70
C LEU A 192 3.30 9.55 -22.61
N ILE A 193 3.32 10.88 -22.49
CA ILE A 193 4.54 11.70 -22.51
C ILE A 193 4.50 12.67 -21.33
N THR A 194 5.63 12.86 -20.65
CA THR A 194 5.78 13.94 -19.66
C THR A 194 6.14 15.26 -20.33
N GLY A 195 5.40 16.33 -20.01
CA GLY A 195 5.68 17.68 -20.49
C GLY A 195 6.66 18.47 -19.61
N HIS A 196 7.11 17.91 -18.48
CA HIS A 196 8.07 18.53 -17.57
C HIS A 196 9.29 17.62 -17.37
N LEU A 197 10.48 18.24 -17.41
CA LEU A 197 11.76 17.58 -17.20
C LEU A 197 12.08 17.47 -15.70
N LYS A 198 12.97 16.52 -15.37
CA LYS A 198 13.61 16.40 -14.06
C LYS A 198 14.28 17.74 -13.74
N THR A 199 13.79 18.44 -12.72
CA THR A 199 14.49 19.57 -12.11
C THR A 199 15.30 19.07 -10.93
#